data_AF-A0A3C0ISG7-F1
#
_entry.id   AF-A0A3C0ISG7-F1
#
_cell.length_a   1.000
_cell.length_b   1.000
_cell.length_c   1.000
_cell.angle_alpha   90.00
_cell.angle_beta   90.00
_cell.angle_gamma   90.00
#
_symmetry.space_group_name_H-M   'P 1'
#
loop_
_entity.id
_entity.type
_entity.pdbx_description
1 polymer ?
#
loop_
_entity_poly.entity_id
_entity_poly.type
_entity_poly.pdbx_seq_one_letter_code
_entity_poly.pdbx_strand_id
1 'polypeptide(L)'
;MNEDDDESKEQQKEQQVGPQMMKKMEKLFFDKRAVYLWGPVDDKSARDVVSKLLLLDADKPGEEIKLYINSPGGVVTSGMVMYDTIKMISSPVSTICMGLAASMGSILLSVGTKGRRYIFPHGEVMIHQPSLGGYYQATSADIEIQAIQMEKTKLLGAKILAENCGKSVEQILKDFDRDYWMDAQEAVEYGIVDGIIKNL
;
A
#
# COMPACT_ATOMS: atom_id res chain seq x y z
N MET A 1 -19.44 -10.88 53.61
CA MET A 1 -19.83 -9.67 52.88
C MET A 1 -18.52 -8.92 52.65
N ASN A 2 -17.61 -9.42 51.80
CA ASN A 2 -17.66 -9.45 50.31
C ASN A 2 -17.49 -8.01 49.79
N GLU A 3 -16.55 -7.61 48.93
CA GLU A 3 -15.87 -8.25 47.79
C GLU A 3 -14.77 -7.28 47.28
N ASP A 4 -13.63 -7.11 47.97
CA ASP A 4 -12.69 -6.01 47.62
C ASP A 4 -11.26 -6.45 47.22
N ASP A 5 -10.96 -7.75 47.05
CA ASP A 5 -9.57 -8.20 46.86
C ASP A 5 -9.24 -8.97 45.56
N ASP A 6 -10.17 -9.16 44.61
CA ASP A 6 -9.93 -10.09 43.48
C ASP A 6 -10.03 -9.50 42.04
N GLU A 7 -10.33 -8.21 41.85
CA GLU A 7 -10.49 -7.65 40.49
C GLU A 7 -9.24 -6.96 39.89
N SER A 8 -8.10 -6.93 40.60
CA SER A 8 -6.92 -6.17 40.13
C SER A 8 -5.81 -6.99 39.45
N LYS A 9 -6.04 -8.29 39.14
CA LYS A 9 -4.97 -9.17 38.62
C LYS A 9 -5.25 -9.89 37.30
N GLU A 10 -6.37 -9.62 36.62
CA GLU A 10 -6.75 -10.41 35.43
C GLU A 10 -6.61 -9.73 34.05
N GLN A 11 -6.13 -8.49 33.95
CA GLN A 11 -6.04 -7.84 32.63
C GLN A 11 -4.60 -7.58 32.20
N GLN A 12 -4.25 -8.23 31.08
CA GLN A 12 -3.04 -8.12 30.25
C GLN A 12 -1.83 -8.98 30.64
N LYS A 13 -2.00 -10.31 30.62
CA LYS A 13 -0.90 -11.18 30.18
C LYS A 13 -0.79 -11.08 28.65
N GLU A 14 0.01 -10.15 28.15
CA GLU A 14 0.56 -10.28 26.80
C GLU A 14 1.27 -11.64 26.74
N GLN A 15 0.78 -12.56 25.93
CA GLN A 15 1.49 -13.80 25.65
C GLN A 15 2.79 -13.45 24.91
N GLN A 16 3.88 -13.27 25.66
CA GLN A 16 5.20 -13.09 25.08
C GLN A 16 5.54 -14.32 24.24
N VAL A 17 5.79 -14.09 22.96
CA VAL A 17 6.23 -15.12 22.03
C VAL A 17 7.59 -15.64 22.49
N GLY A 18 7.69 -16.93 22.80
CA GLY A 18 8.92 -17.53 23.33
C GLY A 18 10.12 -17.43 22.35
N PRO A 19 11.38 -17.42 22.84
CA PRO A 19 12.57 -17.19 22.01
C PRO A 19 12.73 -18.14 20.81
N GLN A 20 12.28 -19.40 20.92
CA GLN A 20 12.29 -20.37 19.82
C GLN A 20 11.29 -20.02 18.72
N MET A 21 10.11 -19.53 19.10
CA MET A 21 9.08 -19.11 18.14
C MET A 21 9.51 -17.82 17.43
N MET A 22 10.14 -16.88 18.13
CA MET A 22 10.73 -15.68 17.52
C MET A 22 11.77 -16.03 16.43
N LYS A 23 12.73 -16.91 16.74
CA LYS A 23 13.69 -17.41 15.74
C LYS A 23 13.02 -18.09 14.55
N LYS A 24 11.96 -18.86 14.79
CA LYS A 24 11.21 -19.51 13.71
C LYS A 24 10.48 -18.51 12.83
N MET A 25 9.89 -17.47 13.42
CA MET A 25 9.22 -16.38 12.70
C MET A 25 10.20 -15.55 11.88
N GLU A 26 11.35 -15.21 12.45
CA GLU A 26 12.44 -14.52 11.76
C GLU A 26 12.91 -15.31 10.54
N LYS A 27 13.22 -16.60 10.73
CA LYS A 27 13.58 -17.50 9.64
C LYS A 27 12.50 -17.54 8.56
N LEU A 28 11.23 -17.68 8.96
CA LEU A 28 10.12 -17.73 8.02
C LEU A 28 9.96 -16.41 7.24
N PHE A 29 10.21 -15.26 7.87
CA PHE A 29 10.16 -13.96 7.21
C PHE A 29 11.21 -13.87 6.08
N PHE A 30 12.45 -14.24 6.35
CA PHE A 30 13.51 -14.25 5.34
C PHE A 30 13.32 -15.34 4.27
N ASP A 31 12.80 -16.51 4.65
CA ASP A 31 12.52 -17.59 3.69
C ASP A 31 11.34 -17.25 2.76
N LYS A 32 10.30 -16.57 3.28
CA LYS A 32 9.10 -16.22 2.52
C LYS A 32 9.22 -14.90 1.76
N ARG A 33 10.09 -13.98 2.21
CA ARG A 33 10.32 -12.65 1.63
C ARG A 33 9.00 -11.90 1.38
N ALA A 34 8.09 -11.98 2.34
CA ALA A 34 6.75 -11.45 2.24
C ALA A 34 6.53 -10.28 3.21
N VAL A 35 6.05 -9.16 2.66
CA VAL A 35 5.68 -7.94 3.39
C VAL A 35 4.18 -7.73 3.21
N TYR A 36 3.52 -7.25 4.26
CA TYR A 36 2.07 -7.05 4.27
C TYR A 36 1.75 -5.59 4.61
N LEU A 37 1.02 -4.93 3.72
CA LEU A 37 0.38 -3.65 3.95
C LEU A 37 -1.10 -3.88 4.22
N TRP A 38 -1.49 -3.83 5.50
CA TRP A 38 -2.86 -4.04 5.93
C TRP A 38 -3.41 -2.77 6.59
N GLY A 39 -4.49 -2.24 6.05
CA GLY A 39 -5.12 -1.01 6.56
C GLY A 39 -4.58 0.27 5.89
N PRO A 40 -4.82 1.44 6.52
CA PRO A 40 -4.49 2.74 5.94
C PRO A 40 -3.00 2.92 5.66
N VAL A 41 -2.69 3.70 4.62
CA VAL A 41 -1.34 4.21 4.36
C VAL A 41 -1.09 5.43 5.23
N ASP A 42 -0.12 5.33 6.12
CA ASP A 42 0.31 6.36 7.07
C ASP A 42 1.80 6.20 7.40
N ASP A 43 2.36 7.07 8.24
CA ASP A 43 3.80 7.01 8.56
C ASP A 43 4.20 5.74 9.31
N LYS A 44 3.27 5.11 10.05
CA LYS A 44 3.53 3.87 10.78
C LYS A 44 3.66 2.70 9.82
N SER A 45 2.68 2.52 8.94
CA SER A 45 2.69 1.49 7.90
C SER A 45 3.83 1.73 6.90
N ALA A 46 4.11 2.97 6.51
CA ALA A 46 5.25 3.32 5.66
C ALA A 46 6.57 2.90 6.29
N ARG A 47 6.80 3.24 7.55
CA ARG A 47 7.99 2.81 8.28
C ARG A 47 8.13 1.30 8.31
N ASP A 48 7.06 0.58 8.62
CA ASP A 48 7.08 -0.89 8.71
C ASP A 48 7.38 -1.53 7.35
N VAL A 49 6.66 -1.15 6.30
CA VAL A 49 6.84 -1.68 4.94
C VAL A 49 8.25 -1.38 4.42
N VAL A 50 8.68 -0.12 4.50
CA VAL A 50 10.01 0.30 4.00
C VAL A 50 11.13 -0.41 4.74
N SER A 51 11.04 -0.51 6.07
CA SER A 51 12.08 -1.20 6.86
C SER A 51 12.20 -2.67 6.47
N LYS A 52 11.08 -3.35 6.24
CA LYS A 52 11.05 -4.76 5.81
C LYS A 52 11.56 -4.93 4.38
N LEU A 53 11.20 -4.04 3.46
CA LEU A 53 11.70 -4.05 2.08
C LEU A 53 13.23 -3.92 2.06
N LEU A 54 13.77 -2.91 2.76
CA LEU A 54 15.22 -2.68 2.85
C LEU A 54 15.95 -3.85 3.50
N LEU A 55 15.37 -4.44 4.56
CA LEU A 55 15.97 -5.59 5.23
C LEU A 55 16.02 -6.83 4.32
N LEU A 56 14.94 -7.12 3.58
CA LEU A 56 14.90 -8.25 2.65
C LEU A 56 15.80 -8.04 1.44
N ASP A 57 15.89 -6.80 0.94
CA ASP A 57 16.83 -6.43 -0.13
C ASP A 57 18.29 -6.58 0.32
N ALA A 58 18.60 -6.20 1.56
CA ALA A 58 19.95 -6.36 2.12
C ALA A 58 20.33 -7.83 2.41
N ASP A 59 19.38 -8.66 2.84
CA ASP A 59 19.61 -10.09 3.12
C ASP A 59 19.96 -10.88 1.85
N LYS A 60 19.17 -10.70 0.78
CA LYS A 60 19.42 -11.31 -0.54
C LYS A 60 19.06 -10.32 -1.66
N PRO A 61 20.01 -9.45 -2.06
CA PRO A 61 19.79 -8.49 -3.12
C PRO A 61 19.41 -9.15 -4.44
N GLY A 62 18.44 -8.60 -5.16
CA GLY A 62 17.97 -9.10 -6.44
C GLY A 62 17.00 -10.29 -6.37
N GLU A 63 16.78 -10.90 -5.19
CA GLU A 63 15.74 -11.92 -5.02
C GLU A 63 14.35 -11.29 -4.82
N GLU A 64 13.32 -11.91 -5.40
CA GLU A 64 11.95 -11.40 -5.35
C GLU A 64 11.47 -11.12 -3.92
N ILE A 65 10.78 -9.98 -3.75
CA ILE A 65 10.02 -9.65 -2.54
C ILE A 65 8.54 -9.57 -2.90
N LYS A 66 7.67 -10.15 -2.07
CA LYS A 66 6.21 -10.13 -2.26
C LYS A 66 5.59 -9.12 -1.32
N LEU A 67 4.97 -8.08 -1.86
CA LEU A 67 4.19 -7.10 -1.12
C LEU A 67 2.70 -7.39 -1.29
N TYR A 68 2.09 -7.91 -0.22
CA TYR A 68 0.66 -8.14 -0.13
C TYR A 68 -0.05 -6.86 0.36
N ILE A 69 -1.12 -6.47 -0.34
CA ILE A 69 -1.82 -5.20 -0.14
C ILE A 69 -3.29 -5.47 0.15
N ASN A 70 -3.76 -4.96 1.29
CA ASN A 70 -5.16 -4.80 1.62
C ASN A 70 -5.33 -3.42 2.29
N SER A 71 -5.50 -2.38 1.46
CA SER A 71 -5.44 -0.99 1.91
C SER A 71 -6.50 -0.11 1.23
N PRO A 72 -7.20 0.73 2.01
CA PRO A 72 -8.06 1.79 1.47
C PRO A 72 -7.26 3.00 0.95
N GLY A 73 -5.92 2.95 1.01
CA GLY A 73 -5.05 4.10 0.76
C GLY A 73 -4.86 4.96 2.00
N GLY A 74 -4.47 6.22 1.81
CA GLY A 74 -4.19 7.13 2.91
C GLY A 74 -3.26 8.28 2.51
N VAL A 75 -2.31 8.62 3.38
CA VAL A 75 -1.43 9.77 3.24
C VAL A 75 -0.52 9.62 2.01
N VAL A 76 -0.63 10.57 1.08
CA VAL A 76 0.09 10.53 -0.20
C VAL A 76 1.61 10.47 0.00
N THR A 77 2.16 11.32 0.86
CA THR A 77 3.61 11.38 1.09
C THR A 77 4.14 10.07 1.70
N SER A 78 3.44 9.49 2.67
CA SER A 78 3.81 8.19 3.26
C SER A 78 3.77 7.07 2.20
N GLY A 79 2.79 7.09 1.30
CA GLY A 79 2.71 6.18 0.16
C GLY A 79 3.84 6.41 -0.86
N MET A 80 4.22 7.67 -1.14
CA MET A 80 5.32 7.96 -2.05
C MET A 80 6.67 7.46 -1.52
N VAL A 81 6.91 7.48 -0.20
CA VAL A 81 8.12 6.87 0.37
C VAL A 81 8.18 5.37 0.11
N MET A 82 7.05 4.66 0.24
CA MET A 82 6.99 3.24 -0.12
C MET A 82 7.20 3.03 -1.62
N TYR A 83 6.55 3.85 -2.46
CA TYR A 83 6.66 3.80 -3.93
C TYR A 83 8.11 3.95 -4.39
N ASP A 84 8.81 4.99 -3.93
CA ASP A 84 10.19 5.26 -4.31
C ASP A 84 11.12 4.18 -3.78
N THR A 85 10.89 3.67 -2.56
CA THR A 85 11.66 2.54 -2.03
C THR A 85 11.54 1.32 -2.94
N ILE A 86 10.34 0.95 -3.37
CA ILE A 86 10.12 -0.18 -4.28
C ILE A 86 10.86 0.01 -5.61
N LYS A 87 10.94 1.24 -6.14
CA LYS A 87 11.65 1.55 -7.39
C LYS A 87 13.17 1.61 -7.22
N MET A 88 13.68 1.89 -6.01
CA MET A 88 15.11 2.10 -5.74
C MET A 88 15.85 0.85 -5.26
N ILE A 89 15.18 -0.13 -4.66
CA ILE A 89 15.82 -1.37 -4.23
C ILE A 89 16.22 -2.27 -5.41
N SER A 90 17.18 -3.16 -5.19
CA SER A 90 17.68 -4.05 -6.25
C SER A 90 16.73 -5.22 -6.55
N SER A 91 16.01 -5.66 -5.52
CA SER A 91 15.08 -6.78 -5.56
C SER A 91 13.80 -6.42 -6.34
N PRO A 92 13.36 -7.26 -7.30
CA PRO A 92 12.06 -7.06 -7.93
C PRO A 92 10.93 -7.27 -6.91
N VAL A 93 9.93 -6.40 -6.93
CA VAL A 93 8.80 -6.46 -6.00
C VAL A 93 7.54 -6.90 -6.74
N SER A 94 7.00 -8.03 -6.33
CA SER A 94 5.69 -8.51 -6.75
C SER A 94 4.63 -7.92 -5.84
N THR A 95 3.64 -7.24 -6.41
CA THR A 95 2.54 -6.63 -5.64
C THR A 95 1.28 -7.46 -5.79
N ILE A 96 0.58 -7.71 -4.68
CA ILE A 96 -0.58 -8.61 -4.66
C ILE A 96 -1.73 -7.94 -3.90
N CYS A 97 -2.80 -7.57 -4.60
CA CYS A 97 -4.04 -7.15 -3.94
C CYS A 97 -4.78 -8.37 -3.39
N MET A 98 -4.96 -8.42 -2.07
CA MET A 98 -5.66 -9.52 -1.37
C MET A 98 -7.16 -9.28 -1.20
N GLY A 99 -7.57 -8.02 -1.15
CA GLY A 99 -8.93 -7.59 -0.86
C GLY A 99 -9.20 -6.23 -1.47
N LEU A 100 -8.64 -5.16 -0.89
CA LEU A 100 -8.77 -3.81 -1.43
C LEU A 100 -7.41 -3.20 -1.76
N ALA A 101 -7.31 -2.54 -2.91
CA ALA A 101 -6.25 -1.60 -3.22
C ALA A 101 -6.86 -0.30 -3.77
N ALA A 102 -7.22 0.61 -2.88
CA ALA A 102 -7.86 1.88 -3.24
C ALA A 102 -6.93 3.07 -3.04
N SER A 103 -7.11 4.16 -3.82
CA SER A 103 -6.37 5.42 -3.63
C SER A 103 -4.85 5.19 -3.65
N MET A 104 -4.09 5.60 -2.63
CA MET A 104 -2.66 5.28 -2.55
C MET A 104 -2.35 3.77 -2.57
N GLY A 105 -3.28 2.91 -2.13
CA GLY A 105 -3.14 1.46 -2.24
C GLY A 105 -3.11 0.98 -3.70
N SER A 106 -3.85 1.63 -4.61
CA SER A 106 -3.85 1.29 -6.04
C SER A 106 -2.56 1.74 -6.73
N ILE A 107 -2.01 2.90 -6.35
CA ILE A 107 -0.69 3.35 -6.79
C ILE A 107 0.40 2.36 -6.35
N LEU A 108 0.38 1.94 -5.08
CA LEU A 108 1.31 0.93 -4.53
C LEU A 108 1.11 -0.46 -5.13
N LEU A 109 -0.09 -0.81 -5.55
CA LEU A 109 -0.32 -2.03 -6.34
C LEU A 109 0.34 -1.89 -7.72
N SER A 110 0.17 -0.75 -8.37
CA SER A 110 0.63 -0.52 -9.75
C SER A 110 2.16 -0.47 -9.91
N VAL A 111 2.90 -0.12 -8.85
CA VAL A 111 4.38 0.07 -8.88
C VAL A 111 5.17 -1.24 -8.92
N GLY A 112 4.52 -2.37 -8.62
CA GLY A 112 5.18 -3.67 -8.67
C GLY A 112 5.84 -3.93 -10.03
N THR A 113 6.86 -4.77 -10.03
CA THR A 113 7.60 -5.14 -11.25
C THR A 113 6.63 -5.61 -12.32
N LYS A 114 6.72 -5.05 -13.54
CA LYS A 114 5.84 -5.40 -14.66
C LYS A 114 5.85 -6.91 -14.92
N GLY A 115 4.67 -7.49 -15.09
CA GLY A 115 4.47 -8.94 -15.20
C GLY A 115 4.38 -9.66 -13.86
N ARG A 116 4.43 -8.95 -12.73
CA ARG A 116 4.39 -9.50 -11.37
C ARG A 116 3.41 -8.77 -10.44
N ARG A 117 2.44 -8.06 -11.01
CA ARG A 117 1.37 -7.39 -10.26
C ARG A 117 0.13 -8.27 -10.31
N TYR A 118 -0.43 -8.61 -9.17
CA TYR A 118 -1.50 -9.59 -9.08
C TYR A 118 -2.66 -9.12 -8.21
N ILE A 119 -3.81 -9.75 -8.41
CA ILE A 119 -5.01 -9.54 -7.60
C ILE A 119 -5.66 -10.89 -7.27
N PHE A 120 -6.28 -11.00 -6.10
CA PHE A 120 -7.11 -12.14 -5.75
C PHE A 120 -8.42 -12.13 -6.53
N PRO A 121 -9.12 -13.27 -6.69
CA PRO A 121 -10.33 -13.34 -7.52
C PRO A 121 -11.48 -12.41 -7.12
N HIS A 122 -11.50 -11.99 -5.86
CA HIS A 122 -12.50 -11.07 -5.29
C HIS A 122 -11.87 -9.76 -4.82
N GLY A 123 -10.66 -9.45 -5.29
CA GLY A 123 -10.02 -8.19 -5.00
C GLY A 123 -10.66 -7.05 -5.78
N GLU A 124 -10.63 -5.86 -5.19
CA GLU A 124 -11.11 -4.62 -5.78
C GLU A 124 -9.99 -3.59 -5.83
N VAL A 125 -9.98 -2.82 -6.90
CA VAL A 125 -9.09 -1.67 -7.08
C VAL A 125 -9.94 -0.42 -7.26
N MET A 126 -9.54 0.67 -6.60
CA MET A 126 -10.14 1.98 -6.84
C MET A 126 -9.06 3.03 -7.09
N ILE A 127 -9.24 3.80 -8.16
CA ILE A 127 -8.44 4.99 -8.44
C ILE A 127 -9.35 6.23 -8.29
N HIS A 128 -8.80 7.29 -7.71
CA HIS A 128 -9.44 8.60 -7.61
C HIS A 128 -8.37 9.69 -7.51
N GLN A 129 -8.76 10.93 -7.73
CA GLN A 129 -7.90 12.09 -7.50
C GLN A 129 -7.60 12.29 -6.01
N PRO A 130 -6.47 12.90 -5.63
CA PRO A 130 -6.21 13.24 -4.24
C PRO A 130 -7.27 14.22 -3.72
N SER A 131 -7.63 14.08 -2.45
CA SER A 131 -8.61 14.92 -1.77
C SER A 131 -7.99 15.59 -0.54
N LEU A 132 -8.43 16.81 -0.24
CA LEU A 132 -8.27 17.39 1.10
C LEU A 132 -9.27 16.74 2.05
N GLY A 133 -8.81 16.31 3.23
CA GLY A 133 -9.69 15.80 4.26
C GLY A 133 -10.44 16.92 4.98
N GLY A 134 -11.77 16.81 5.07
CA GLY A 134 -12.61 17.72 5.85
C GLY A 134 -12.73 19.14 5.28
N TYR A 135 -13.20 20.07 6.11
CA TYR A 135 -13.31 21.48 5.74
C TYR A 135 -11.95 22.18 5.91
N TYR A 136 -11.47 22.82 4.84
CA TYR A 136 -10.25 23.64 4.87
C TYR A 136 -10.63 25.13 4.87
N GLN A 137 -10.23 25.86 5.91
CA GLN A 137 -10.41 27.31 6.05
C GLN A 137 -9.05 27.95 6.27
N ALA A 138 -8.69 28.92 5.42
CA ALA A 138 -7.44 29.66 5.50
C ALA A 138 -7.57 31.02 4.79
N THR A 139 -6.48 31.81 4.78
CA THR A 139 -6.45 33.06 4.01
C THR A 139 -6.51 32.78 2.50
N SER A 140 -6.82 33.79 1.69
CA SER A 140 -6.85 33.63 0.22
C SER A 140 -5.52 33.13 -0.33
N ALA A 141 -4.39 33.67 0.16
CA ALA A 141 -3.05 33.27 -0.25
C ALA A 141 -2.75 31.80 0.12
N ASP A 142 -3.14 31.36 1.32
CA ASP A 142 -2.93 29.97 1.75
C ASP A 142 -3.79 28.99 0.92
N ILE A 143 -5.03 29.35 0.60
CA ILE A 143 -5.91 28.55 -0.28
C ILE A 143 -5.29 28.40 -1.66
N GLU A 144 -4.77 29.48 -2.25
CA GLU A 144 -4.10 29.45 -3.56
C GLU A 144 -2.88 28.51 -3.54
N ILE A 145 -2.04 28.61 -2.51
CA ILE A 145 -0.88 27.73 -2.33
C ILE A 145 -1.30 26.25 -2.27
N GLN A 146 -2.33 25.93 -1.48
CA GLN A 146 -2.81 24.56 -1.36
C GLN A 146 -3.44 24.04 -2.65
N ALA A 147 -4.18 24.88 -3.38
CA ALA A 147 -4.77 24.50 -4.67
C ALA A 147 -3.68 24.12 -5.69
N ILE A 148 -2.62 24.94 -5.80
CA ILE A 148 -1.47 24.66 -6.67
C ILE A 148 -0.77 23.36 -6.26
N GLN A 149 -0.59 23.14 -4.95
CA GLN A 149 0.06 21.91 -4.46
C GLN A 149 -0.80 20.67 -4.74
N MET A 150 -2.11 20.76 -4.55
CA MET A 150 -3.05 19.68 -4.84
C MET A 150 -3.08 19.33 -6.34
N GLU A 151 -3.03 20.33 -7.22
CA GLU A 151 -2.92 20.11 -8.67
C GLU A 151 -1.62 19.36 -9.02
N LYS A 152 -0.48 19.75 -8.44
CA LYS A 152 0.79 19.02 -8.64
C LYS A 152 0.68 17.57 -8.19
N THR A 153 0.07 17.31 -7.03
CA THR A 153 -0.13 15.95 -6.52
C THR A 153 -1.07 15.14 -7.42
N LYS A 154 -2.16 15.75 -7.91
CA LYS A 154 -3.10 15.12 -8.86
C LYS A 154 -2.36 14.71 -10.15
N LEU A 155 -1.59 15.63 -10.72
CA LEU A 155 -0.81 15.37 -11.94
C LEU A 155 0.28 14.31 -11.73
N LEU A 156 0.94 14.30 -10.56
CA LEU A 156 1.93 13.27 -10.22
C LEU A 156 1.29 11.88 -10.19
N GLY A 157 0.18 11.71 -9.46
CA GLY A 157 -0.55 10.44 -9.39
C GLY A 157 -1.01 9.97 -10.77
N ALA A 158 -1.51 10.89 -11.60
CA ALA A 158 -1.93 10.58 -12.97
C ALA A 158 -0.76 10.09 -13.84
N LYS A 159 0.41 10.74 -13.75
CA LYS A 159 1.62 10.32 -14.48
C LYS A 159 2.10 8.94 -14.07
N ILE A 160 2.12 8.67 -12.76
CA ILE A 160 2.51 7.36 -12.21
C ILE A 160 1.59 6.26 -12.73
N LEU A 161 0.29 6.44 -12.60
CA LEU A 161 -0.69 5.44 -13.08
C LEU A 161 -0.64 5.29 -14.60
N ALA A 162 -0.44 6.38 -15.35
CA ALA A 162 -0.28 6.34 -16.80
C ALA A 162 0.91 5.47 -17.22
N GLU A 163 2.07 5.70 -16.61
CA GLU A 163 3.29 4.90 -16.83
C GLU A 163 3.05 3.42 -16.48
N ASN A 164 2.53 3.15 -15.29
CA ASN A 164 2.39 1.78 -14.78
C ASN A 164 1.30 0.98 -15.53
N CYS A 165 0.21 1.64 -15.94
CA CYS A 165 -0.93 1.00 -16.62
C CYS A 165 -0.77 0.99 -18.15
N GLY A 166 0.20 1.72 -18.71
CA GLY A 166 0.35 1.84 -20.16
C GLY A 166 -0.77 2.68 -20.80
N LYS A 167 -1.24 3.72 -20.11
CA LYS A 167 -2.27 4.66 -20.59
C LYS A 167 -1.68 6.05 -20.79
N SER A 168 -2.37 6.91 -21.53
CA SER A 168 -2.05 8.34 -21.58
C SER A 168 -2.44 9.04 -20.28
N VAL A 169 -1.73 10.11 -19.91
CA VAL A 169 -2.03 10.92 -18.72
C VAL A 169 -3.44 11.50 -18.79
N GLU A 170 -3.89 11.92 -19.97
CA GLU A 170 -5.22 12.46 -20.23
C GLU A 170 -6.34 11.46 -19.91
N GLN A 171 -6.11 10.19 -20.25
CA GLN A 171 -7.05 9.09 -19.95
C GLN A 171 -7.14 8.87 -18.44
N ILE A 172 -6.01 8.79 -17.73
CA ILE A 172 -6.02 8.65 -16.27
C ILE A 172 -6.71 9.85 -15.60
N LEU A 173 -6.41 11.07 -16.05
CA LEU A 173 -7.02 12.29 -15.52
C LEU A 173 -8.54 12.28 -15.64
N LYS A 174 -9.06 11.70 -16.73
CA LYS A 174 -10.50 11.52 -16.94
C LYS A 174 -11.06 10.41 -16.04
N ASP A 175 -10.41 9.27 -16.01
CA ASP A 175 -10.92 8.07 -15.33
C ASP A 175 -10.98 8.26 -13.82
N PHE A 176 -9.92 8.82 -13.21
CA PHE A 176 -9.86 8.99 -11.76
C PHE A 176 -10.45 10.32 -11.24
N ASP A 177 -11.09 11.13 -12.10
CA ASP A 177 -11.67 12.41 -11.64
C ASP A 177 -12.83 12.16 -10.64
N ARG A 178 -13.44 10.99 -10.71
CA ARG A 178 -14.30 10.42 -9.67
C ARG A 178 -13.79 9.04 -9.30
N ASP A 179 -14.32 8.50 -8.21
CA ASP A 179 -14.06 7.14 -7.79
C ASP A 179 -14.34 6.18 -8.95
N TYR A 180 -13.27 5.55 -9.43
CA TYR A 180 -13.33 4.56 -10.49
C TYR A 180 -12.98 3.20 -9.87
N TRP A 181 -14.00 2.36 -9.75
CA TRP A 181 -13.91 1.02 -9.19
C TRP A 181 -13.66 -0.01 -10.28
N MET A 182 -12.87 -1.02 -9.94
CA MET A 182 -12.54 -2.15 -10.80
C MET A 182 -12.57 -3.42 -9.96
N ASP A 183 -13.27 -4.43 -10.47
CA ASP A 183 -13.08 -5.81 -10.00
C ASP A 183 -11.73 -6.39 -10.49
N ALA A 184 -11.45 -7.63 -10.11
CA ALA A 184 -10.20 -8.30 -10.46
C ALA A 184 -9.95 -8.39 -11.98
N GLN A 185 -10.99 -8.61 -12.79
CA GLN A 185 -10.88 -8.75 -14.23
C GLN A 185 -10.70 -7.37 -14.89
N GLU A 186 -11.50 -6.39 -14.48
CA GLU A 186 -11.40 -5.00 -14.91
C GLU A 186 -10.03 -4.42 -14.57
N ALA A 187 -9.45 -4.75 -13.41
CA ALA A 187 -8.12 -4.31 -13.01
C ALA A 187 -7.01 -4.85 -13.93
N VAL A 188 -7.13 -6.10 -14.40
CA VAL A 188 -6.20 -6.68 -15.39
C VAL A 188 -6.36 -5.98 -16.74
N GLU A 189 -7.59 -5.79 -17.21
CA GLU A 189 -7.89 -5.13 -18.49
C GLU A 189 -7.47 -3.65 -18.49
N TYR A 190 -7.61 -2.98 -17.36
CA TYR A 190 -7.14 -1.62 -17.16
C TYR A 190 -5.62 -1.54 -17.11
N GLY A 191 -4.93 -2.66 -16.84
CA GLY A 191 -3.48 -2.76 -16.82
C GLY A 191 -2.83 -2.34 -15.51
N ILE A 192 -3.60 -2.16 -14.42
CA ILE A 192 -3.04 -1.85 -13.10
C ILE A 192 -2.40 -3.07 -12.44
N VAL A 193 -2.89 -4.26 -12.78
CA VAL A 193 -2.29 -5.56 -12.46
C VAL A 193 -2.06 -6.36 -13.75
N ASP A 194 -1.25 -7.41 -13.66
CA ASP A 194 -0.87 -8.28 -14.79
C ASP A 194 -1.64 -9.61 -14.79
N GLY A 195 -2.25 -10.00 -13.67
CA GLY A 195 -3.08 -11.21 -13.63
C GLY A 195 -3.80 -11.47 -12.31
N ILE A 196 -4.71 -12.45 -12.35
CA ILE A 196 -5.46 -12.92 -11.18
C ILE A 196 -4.76 -14.16 -10.59
N ILE A 197 -4.40 -14.12 -9.31
CA ILE A 197 -3.82 -15.26 -8.60
C ILE A 197 -4.91 -16.31 -8.33
N LYS A 198 -4.60 -17.57 -8.67
CA LYS A 198 -5.48 -18.72 -8.40
C LYS A 198 -4.99 -19.59 -7.24
N ASN A 199 -3.70 -19.58 -6.93
CA ASN A 199 -3.06 -20.38 -5.87
C ASN A 199 -1.87 -19.62 -5.26
N LEU A 200 -1.56 -19.85 -3.97
CA LEU A 200 -0.47 -19.22 -3.21
C LEU A 200 0.74 -20.14 -2.99
#